data_AF-A0A164DX37-F1
#
_entry.id   AF-A0A164DX37-F1
#
_cell.length_a   1.000
_cell.length_b   1.000
_cell.length_c   1.000
_cell.angle_alpha   90.00
_cell.angle_beta   90.00
_cell.angle_gamma   90.00
#
_symmetry.space_group_name_H-M   'P 1'
#
loop_
_entity.id
_entity.type
_entity.pdbx_description
1 polymer ?
#
loop_
_entity_poly.entity_id
_entity_poly.type
_entity_poly.pdbx_seq_one_letter_code
_entity_poly.pdbx_strand_id
1 'polypeptide(L)'
;PWAAPVVLVKKKSGGIRLCIDYRKLNQITKKDSCSPPRIDDVLDLLHGPQYFSTLDLASGYWQIEMDESSKEKTAFIVDNNLYEWNRL
;
A
#
# COMPACT_ATOMS: atom_id res chain seq x y z
N PRO A 1 -4.30 -21.20 -6.86
CA PRO A 1 -5.23 -20.48 -5.96
C PRO A 1 -4.44 -19.59 -4.98
N TRP A 2 -4.86 -18.35 -4.80
CA TRP A 2 -4.20 -17.36 -3.94
C TRP A 2 -4.93 -17.23 -2.61
N ALA A 3 -4.19 -17.17 -1.51
CA ALA A 3 -4.75 -16.93 -0.18
C ALA A 3 -3.63 -16.50 0.78
N ALA A 4 -3.67 -15.25 1.21
CA ALA A 4 -2.79 -14.71 2.23
C ALA A 4 -3.48 -14.75 3.62
N PRO A 5 -2.74 -15.03 4.70
CA PRO A 5 -3.30 -15.00 6.05
C PRO A 5 -3.47 -13.55 6.54
N VAL A 6 -4.45 -13.36 7.41
CA VAL A 6 -4.78 -12.08 8.03
C VAL A 6 -4.24 -12.01 9.46
N VAL A 7 -3.72 -10.84 9.82
CA VAL A 7 -3.26 -10.47 11.16
C VAL A 7 -4.04 -9.24 11.62
N LEU A 8 -4.68 -9.33 12.78
CA LEU A 8 -5.39 -8.20 13.38
C LEU A 8 -4.48 -7.48 14.38
N VAL A 9 -4.28 -6.18 14.18
CA VAL A 9 -3.42 -5.34 15.03
C VAL A 9 -4.27 -4.29 15.74
N LYS A 10 -4.16 -4.20 17.06
CA LYS A 10 -4.80 -3.13 17.83
C LYS A 10 -4.04 -1.82 17.65
N LYS A 11 -4.72 -0.78 17.19
CA LYS A 11 -4.17 0.58 17.12
C LYS A 11 -4.12 1.17 18.52
N LYS A 12 -3.19 2.11 18.75
CA LYS A 12 -3.14 2.89 20.00
C LYS A 12 -4.43 3.67 20.26
N SER A 13 -5.15 4.05 19.21
CA SER A 13 -6.45 4.71 19.28
C SER A 13 -7.64 3.78 19.63
N GLY A 14 -7.40 2.49 19.90
CA GLY A 14 -8.44 1.52 20.25
C GLY A 14 -9.09 0.80 19.06
N GLY A 15 -8.93 1.32 17.83
CA GLY A 15 -9.41 0.64 16.62
C GLY A 15 -8.59 -0.60 16.24
N ILE A 16 -9.13 -1.44 15.35
CA ILE A 16 -8.43 -2.61 14.79
C ILE A 16 -7.89 -2.25 13.39
N ARG A 17 -6.69 -2.72 13.07
CA ARG A 17 -6.11 -2.69 11.72
C ARG A 17 -6.02 -4.11 11.19
N LEU A 18 -6.70 -4.34 10.06
CA LEU A 18 -6.55 -5.52 9.24
C LEU A 18 -5.20 -5.45 8.52
N CYS A 19 -4.31 -6.41 8.77
CA CYS A 19 -3.02 -6.53 8.09
C CYS A 19 -2.97 -7.86 7.36
N ILE A 20 -2.68 -7.85 6.07
CA ILE A 20 -2.56 -9.09 5.28
C ILE A 20 -1.07 -9.40 5.12
N ASP A 21 -0.69 -10.64 5.41
CA ASP A 21 0.71 -11.07 5.32
C ASP A 21 1.09 -11.43 3.88
N TYR A 22 1.48 -10.41 3.11
CA TYR A 22 1.96 -10.57 1.74
C TYR A 22 3.45 -10.91 1.64
N ARG A 23 4.14 -11.36 2.69
CA ARG A 23 5.58 -11.65 2.61
C ARG A 23 5.93 -12.63 1.49
N LYS A 24 5.13 -13.69 1.31
CA LYS A 24 5.33 -14.67 0.22
C LYS A 24 5.05 -14.07 -1.15
N LEU A 25 3.97 -13.29 -1.28
CA LEU A 25 3.61 -12.61 -2.52
C LEU A 25 4.72 -11.62 -2.92
N ASN A 26 5.19 -10.80 -1.98
CA ASN A 26 6.22 -9.79 -2.22
C ASN A 26 7.58 -10.39 -2.64
N GLN A 27 7.86 -11.66 -2.33
CA GLN A 27 9.09 -12.34 -2.78
C GLN A 27 9.05 -12.75 -4.25
N ILE A 28 7.86 -13.08 -4.78
CA ILE A 28 7.67 -13.50 -6.17
C ILE A 28 7.26 -12.34 -7.09
N THR A 29 6.75 -11.25 -6.52
CA THR A 29 6.41 -10.04 -7.28
C THR A 29 7.70 -9.40 -7.82
N LYS A 30 7.74 -9.17 -9.13
CA LYS A 30 8.80 -8.42 -9.77
C LYS A 30 8.81 -7.00 -9.20
N LYS A 31 9.91 -6.62 -8.56
CA LYS A 31 10.08 -5.27 -8.02
C LYS A 31 10.15 -4.28 -9.16
N ASP A 32 9.23 -3.31 -9.16
CA ASP A 32 9.37 -2.12 -9.98
C ASP A 32 10.31 -1.15 -9.25
N SER A 33 11.44 -0.81 -9.88
CA SER A 33 12.46 0.03 -9.28
C SER A 33 12.24 1.49 -9.66
N CYS A 34 11.12 2.07 -9.21
CA CYS A 34 10.98 3.51 -9.14
C CYS A 34 11.61 3.97 -7.83
N SER A 35 12.91 4.29 -7.86
CA SER A 35 13.58 4.79 -6.67
C SER A 35 13.10 6.22 -6.42
N PRO A 36 12.63 6.57 -5.20
CA PRO A 36 12.33 7.95 -4.89
C PRO A 36 13.59 8.80 -5.14
N PRO A 37 13.44 10.04 -5.63
CA PRO A 37 14.57 10.95 -5.81
C PRO A 37 15.30 11.15 -4.48
N ARG A 38 16.60 11.47 -4.54
CA ARG A 38 17.35 11.78 -3.33
C ARG A 38 16.75 13.03 -2.69
N ILE A 39 16.75 13.07 -1.36
CA ILE A 39 16.19 14.20 -0.62
C ILE A 39 16.89 15.50 -1.03
N ASP A 40 18.21 15.48 -1.20
CA ASP A 40 19.00 16.65 -1.65
C ASP A 40 18.51 17.17 -3.01
N ASP A 41 18.30 16.28 -3.98
CA ASP A 41 17.80 16.65 -5.32
C ASP A 41 16.41 17.31 -5.24
N VAL A 42 15.54 16.81 -4.34
CA VAL A 42 14.21 17.40 -4.12
C VAL A 42 14.32 18.77 -3.44
N LEU A 43 15.21 18.93 -2.48
CA LEU A 43 15.40 20.20 -1.76
C LEU A 43 15.98 21.29 -2.67
N ASP A 44 16.91 20.93 -3.56
CA ASP A 44 17.46 21.85 -4.56
C ASP A 44 16.36 22.37 -5.50
N LEU A 45 15.41 21.52 -5.90
CA LEU A 45 14.25 21.93 -6.70
C LEU A 45 13.29 22.87 -5.96
N LEU A 46 13.32 22.88 -4.63
CA LEU A 46 12.47 23.71 -3.79
C LEU A 46 13.13 25.04 -3.41
N HIS A 47 14.30 25.39 -3.97
CA HIS A 47 14.98 26.65 -3.66
C HIS A 47 14.31 27.87 -4.30
N GLY A 48 14.05 28.94 -3.53
CA GLY A 48 13.58 30.24 -4.02
C GLY A 48 12.13 30.64 -3.71
N PRO A 49 11.14 29.73 -3.61
CA PRO A 49 9.79 30.08 -3.19
C PRO A 49 9.71 30.62 -1.75
N GLN A 50 8.82 31.59 -1.53
CA GLN A 50 8.57 32.18 -0.21
C GLN A 50 7.52 31.41 0.61
N TYR A 51 6.66 30.64 -0.07
CA TYR A 51 5.56 29.90 0.55
C TYR A 51 5.48 28.50 -0.03
N PHE A 52 5.21 27.53 0.85
CA PHE A 52 5.01 26.13 0.51
C PHE A 52 3.66 25.68 1.05
N SER A 53 3.01 24.78 0.32
CA SER A 53 1.85 24.03 0.79
C SER A 53 2.10 22.54 0.60
N THR A 54 1.63 21.74 1.54
CA THR A 54 1.73 20.29 1.49
C THR A 54 0.33 19.70 1.36
N LEU A 55 0.17 18.79 0.41
CA LEU A 55 -1.07 18.06 0.21
C LEU A 55 -0.84 16.58 0.54
N ASP A 56 -1.72 16.01 1.35
CA ASP A 56 -1.74 14.58 1.65
C ASP A 56 -2.97 13.94 0.98
N LEU A 57 -2.76 12.85 0.27
CA LEU A 57 -3.84 12.05 -0.31
C LEU A 57 -4.39 11.13 0.78
N ALA A 58 -5.53 11.53 1.37
CA ALA A 58 -6.16 10.79 2.44
C ALA A 58 -6.44 9.33 2.02
N SER A 59 -5.82 8.38 2.74
CA SER A 59 -5.96 6.94 2.43
C SER A 59 -5.55 6.59 0.98
N GLY A 60 -4.48 7.21 0.46
CA GLY A 60 -4.09 7.15 -0.96
C GLY A 60 -4.04 5.76 -1.59
N TYR A 61 -3.62 4.72 -0.87
CA TYR A 61 -3.63 3.33 -1.36
C TYR A 61 -5.03 2.91 -1.85
N TRP A 62 -6.05 3.19 -1.04
CA TRP A 62 -7.45 2.84 -1.31
C TRP A 62 -8.07 3.59 -2.48
N GLN A 63 -7.36 4.54 -3.08
CA GLN A 63 -7.84 5.30 -4.22
C GLN A 63 -7.39 4.68 -5.54
N ILE A 64 -6.28 3.94 -5.56
CA ILE A 64 -5.67 3.39 -6.76
C ILE A 64 -6.30 2.03 -7.08
N GLU A 65 -6.80 1.87 -8.30
CA GLU A 65 -7.41 0.62 -8.75
C GLU A 65 -6.37 -0.48 -8.98
N MET A 66 -6.72 -1.70 -8.59
CA MET A 66 -5.91 -2.88 -8.88
C MET A 66 -6.13 -3.32 -10.32
N ASP A 67 -5.05 -3.64 -11.01
CA ASP A 67 -5.11 -4.30 -12.31
C ASP A 67 -5.92 -5.61 -12.21
N GLU A 68 -6.86 -5.83 -13.13
CA GLU A 68 -7.78 -6.98 -13.10
C GLU A 68 -7.05 -8.32 -13.04
N SER A 69 -5.92 -8.46 -13.75
CA SER A 69 -5.13 -9.70 -13.74
C SER A 69 -4.34 -9.92 -12.44
N SER A 70 -4.32 -8.91 -11.57
CA SER A 70 -3.56 -8.91 -10.32
C SER A 70 -4.45 -8.97 -9.08
N LYS A 71 -5.76 -8.75 -9.19
CA LYS A 71 -6.71 -8.82 -8.07
C LYS A 71 -6.65 -10.15 -7.35
N GLU A 72 -6.67 -11.26 -8.10
CA GLU A 72 -6.61 -12.61 -7.51
C GLU A 72 -5.37 -12.81 -6.62
N LYS A 73 -4.24 -12.17 -6.94
CA LYS A 73 -2.98 -12.29 -6.16
C LYS A 73 -3.09 -11.66 -4.78
N THR A 74 -4.03 -10.73 -4.62
CA THR A 74 -4.32 -10.04 -3.35
C THR A 74 -5.33 -10.79 -2.48
N ALA A 75 -5.71 -12.02 -2.86
CA ALA A 75 -6.71 -12.75 -2.11
C ALA A 75 -6.26 -13.08 -0.69
N PHE A 76 -7.17 -12.97 0.28
CA PHE A 76 -6.96 -13.26 1.70
C PHE A 76 -8.19 -13.92 2.33
N ILE A 77 -7.97 -14.63 3.43
CA ILE A 77 -9.04 -15.41 4.09
C ILE A 77 -9.45 -14.74 5.40
N VAL A 78 -10.76 -14.56 5.60
CA VAL A 78 -11.39 -14.14 6.86
C VAL A 78 -12.60 -15.03 7.12
N ASP A 79 -12.70 -15.61 8.32
CA ASP A 79 -13.84 -16.43 8.76
C ASP A 79 -14.30 -17.45 7.70
N ASN A 80 -13.33 -18.19 7.13
CA ASN A 80 -13.54 -19.21 6.10
C ASN A 80 -14.10 -18.70 4.75
N ASN A 81 -14.09 -17.39 4.53
CA ASN A 81 -14.43 -16.75 3.27
C ASN A 81 -13.17 -16.19 2.59
N LEU A 82 -13.18 -16.19 1.26
CA LEU A 82 -12.11 -15.64 0.43
C LEU A 82 -12.53 -14.25 -0.08
N TYR A 83 -11.66 -13.27 0.13
CA TYR A 83 -11.83 -11.91 -0.36
C TYR A 83 -10.59 -11.49 -1.13
N GLU A 84 -10.75 -10.54 -2.04
CA GLU A 84 -9.65 -9.92 -2.79
C GLU A 84 -9.85 -8.40 -2.83
N TRP A 85 -8.80 -7.67 -3.15
CA TRP A 85 -8.88 -6.22 -3.26
C TRP A 85 -9.14 -5.76 -4.68
N ASN A 86 -10.06 -4.79 -4.80
CA ASN A 86 -10.25 -4.01 -6.02
C ASN A 86 -9.31 -2.80 -6.12
N ARG A 87 -8.65 -2.42 -5.02
CA ARG A 87 -7.81 -1.23 -4.86
C ARG A 87 -6.59 -1.54 -3.98
N LEU A 88 -5.55 -0.72 -4.03
CA LEU A 88 -4.33 -0.92 -3.21
C LEU A 88 -4.54 -0.69 -1.72
#